data_AF-A0A495QU58-F1
#
_entry.id   AF-A0A495QU58-F1
#
_cell.length_a   1.000
_cell.length_b   1.000
_cell.length_c   1.000
_cell.angle_alpha   90.00
_cell.angle_beta   90.00
_cell.angle_gamma   90.00
#
_symmetry.space_group_name_H-M   'P 1'
#
loop_
_entity.id
_entity.type
_entity.pdbx_description
1 polymer ?
#
loop_
_entity_poly.entity_id
_entity_poly.type
_entity_poly.pdbx_seq_one_letter_code
_entity_poly.pdbx_strand_id
1 'polypeptide(L)'
;MKIGIATVAVIGVVAIGGCGEGLRVDGRDAALQGDGRPLATQTREPVDRSIRTFLDGALPEGPGGTVVAARDGGLVHCRGFGLADREKKIPARCDTVYDIMSMTKQFTAAAVMKLEMTGRLRVSDPIGAHLDGVPADKRGITLHHLLTHTAGLDDEGAGGDDYDPVSRDRMLEVALRSGLRSAPGAEFHYSNLGYSVLAAIIEKVSGVGYERFLAEHLFKPSGMTRTGYVLPRWKRDEVAVEYDERGVPQGRPYEHPWAADGPYWFLRGNGGLLSTPRDMFRWHRALAGNGVLSRRAKREMFTPHVFVGAADGIEMHYGYGWGVVRANGRVINEHDGGNDWSFGEFARFPDHRVMVFWISNHALREGEWNLVERNKELTFGIERHARD
;
A
#
# COMPACT_ATOMS: atom_id res chain seq x y z
N MET A 1 -8.83 -20.93 -11.92
CA MET A 1 -8.36 -19.78 -12.72
C MET A 1 -8.04 -18.70 -11.71
N LYS A 2 -6.77 -18.60 -11.27
CA LYS A 2 -6.40 -17.70 -10.17
C LYS A 2 -6.48 -16.25 -10.65
N ILE A 3 -7.16 -15.39 -9.89
CA ILE A 3 -7.36 -13.99 -10.26
C ILE A 3 -6.23 -13.17 -9.63
N GLY A 4 -5.02 -13.34 -10.18
CA GLY A 4 -3.86 -12.50 -9.89
C GLY A 4 -4.00 -11.10 -10.47
N ILE A 5 -5.11 -10.41 -10.15
CA ILE A 5 -5.40 -9.05 -10.61
C ILE A 5 -4.72 -8.07 -9.65
N ALA A 6 -3.42 -7.90 -9.86
CA ALA A 6 -2.75 -6.62 -9.63
C ALA A 6 -2.91 -5.75 -10.90
N THR A 7 -4.15 -5.47 -11.31
CA THR A 7 -4.41 -4.48 -12.36
C THR A 7 -4.35 -3.10 -11.72
N VAL A 8 -3.22 -2.42 -11.91
CA VAL A 8 -3.16 -0.98 -11.64
C VAL A 8 -4.12 -0.30 -12.62
N ALA A 9 -5.29 0.04 -12.12
CA ALA A 9 -6.45 0.31 -12.95
C ALA A 9 -6.42 1.75 -13.49
N VAL A 10 -5.98 1.93 -14.75
CA VAL A 10 -5.92 3.25 -15.43
C VAL A 10 -7.20 4.04 -15.18
N ILE A 11 -7.06 5.14 -14.45
CA ILE A 11 -8.15 5.96 -13.93
C ILE A 11 -8.87 6.73 -15.06
N GLY A 12 -10.18 6.96 -14.90
CA GLY A 12 -11.02 7.79 -15.78
C GLY A 12 -11.59 8.98 -14.99
N VAL A 13 -11.51 10.23 -15.48
CA VAL A 13 -12.01 11.42 -14.75
C VAL A 13 -12.96 12.25 -15.61
N VAL A 14 -14.22 12.38 -15.14
CA VAL A 14 -15.23 13.32 -15.65
C VAL A 14 -15.24 14.60 -14.80
N ALA A 15 -15.44 15.78 -15.41
CA ALA A 15 -15.27 17.08 -14.77
C ALA A 15 -16.53 17.98 -14.77
N ILE A 16 -17.15 18.19 -13.59
CA ILE A 16 -18.19 19.21 -13.24
C ILE A 16 -18.11 19.46 -11.70
N GLY A 17 -18.38 20.62 -11.09
CA GLY A 17 -18.44 21.99 -11.64
C GLY A 17 -19.39 23.00 -10.95
N GLY A 18 -18.99 23.64 -9.83
CA GLY A 18 -19.57 24.94 -9.37
C GLY A 18 -20.18 25.09 -7.95
N CYS A 19 -19.48 25.84 -7.09
CA CYS A 19 -19.91 26.83 -6.05
C CYS A 19 -21.05 26.59 -5.01
N GLY A 20 -20.79 27.03 -3.76
CA GLY A 20 -21.82 27.47 -2.79
C GLY A 20 -21.39 27.48 -1.30
N GLU A 21 -21.19 28.66 -0.68
CA GLU A 21 -20.72 28.82 0.72
C GLU A 21 -21.84 28.77 1.79
N GLY A 22 -21.48 28.52 3.07
CA GLY A 22 -22.42 28.72 4.21
C GLY A 22 -21.95 28.26 5.60
N LEU A 23 -21.06 29.01 6.25
CA LEU A 23 -20.58 28.75 7.62
C LEU A 23 -21.54 29.28 8.72
N ARG A 24 -21.69 28.53 9.83
CA ARG A 24 -21.82 29.09 11.20
C ARG A 24 -21.62 28.00 12.27
N VAL A 25 -21.01 28.39 13.40
CA VAL A 25 -20.64 27.53 14.53
C VAL A 25 -21.07 28.21 15.83
N ASP A 26 -21.59 27.43 16.77
CA ASP A 26 -21.60 27.66 18.23
C ASP A 26 -22.00 26.30 18.87
N GLY A 27 -21.46 25.80 19.99
CA GLY A 27 -20.48 26.37 20.92
C GLY A 27 -20.96 26.15 22.37
N ARG A 28 -20.59 25.04 23.03
CA ARG A 28 -20.81 24.81 24.49
C ARG A 28 -19.74 23.92 25.13
N ASP A 29 -19.48 24.18 26.40
CA ASP A 29 -18.27 23.82 27.15
C ASP A 29 -18.21 22.37 27.67
N ALA A 30 -16.98 21.95 28.03
CA ALA A 30 -16.67 20.71 28.73
C ALA A 30 -16.03 21.00 30.10
N ALA A 31 -16.29 20.12 31.08
CA ALA A 31 -15.77 20.26 32.45
C ALA A 31 -14.34 19.68 32.63
N LEU A 32 -13.59 20.24 33.59
CA LEU A 32 -12.17 19.94 33.87
C LEU A 32 -11.98 18.94 35.03
N GLN A 33 -10.75 18.41 35.17
CA GLN A 33 -10.29 17.60 36.31
C GLN A 33 -9.12 18.26 37.08
N GLY A 34 -8.78 17.66 38.23
CA GLY A 34 -8.12 18.28 39.39
C GLY A 34 -6.63 18.66 39.33
N ASP A 35 -6.02 18.77 38.16
CA ASP A 35 -4.74 19.49 37.96
C ASP A 35 -4.85 20.61 36.91
N GLY A 36 -6.07 20.90 36.44
CA GLY A 36 -6.34 21.90 35.41
C GLY A 36 -6.08 21.42 33.98
N ARG A 37 -5.65 20.17 33.77
CA ARG A 37 -5.51 19.57 32.44
C ARG A 37 -6.44 18.36 32.32
N PRO A 38 -7.31 18.28 31.30
CA PRO A 38 -8.01 17.04 31.05
C PRO A 38 -6.98 15.95 30.72
N LEU A 39 -7.10 14.79 31.39
CA LEU A 39 -6.63 13.51 30.84
C LEU A 39 -7.00 13.49 29.35
N ALA A 40 -6.02 13.19 28.48
CA ALA A 40 -6.24 13.20 27.05
C ALA A 40 -7.46 12.33 26.72
N THR A 41 -8.58 13.00 26.46
CA THR A 41 -9.79 12.36 25.96
C THR A 41 -9.38 11.58 24.73
N GLN A 42 -9.88 10.37 24.57
CA GLN A 42 -9.84 9.73 23.26
C GLN A 42 -10.61 10.67 22.34
N THR A 43 -9.88 11.52 21.60
CA THR A 43 -10.45 12.43 20.62
C THR A 43 -11.08 11.53 19.58
N ARG A 44 -12.40 11.39 19.70
CA ARG A 44 -13.23 10.59 18.82
C ARG A 44 -12.81 10.93 17.39
N GLU A 45 -12.40 9.91 16.65
CA GLU A 45 -11.83 10.10 15.32
C GLU A 45 -12.71 11.03 14.49
N PRO A 46 -12.11 11.93 13.69
CA PRO A 46 -12.88 12.81 12.85
C PRO A 46 -13.68 11.94 11.86
N VAL A 47 -14.99 12.19 11.78
CA VAL A 47 -15.88 11.54 10.83
C VAL A 47 -16.57 12.65 10.08
N ASP A 48 -15.97 13.08 8.98
CA ASP A 48 -16.60 14.03 8.08
C ASP A 48 -17.98 13.51 7.62
N ARG A 49 -18.96 14.41 7.58
CA ARG A 49 -20.36 14.09 7.25
C ARG A 49 -20.56 13.86 5.76
N SER A 50 -19.88 14.63 4.91
CA SER A 50 -19.96 14.55 3.44
C SER A 50 -19.47 13.18 2.98
N ILE A 51 -18.26 12.80 3.41
CA ILE A 51 -17.66 11.48 3.17
C ILE A 51 -18.52 10.38 3.78
N ARG A 52 -19.05 10.55 5.00
CA ARG A 52 -19.93 9.55 5.61
C ARG A 52 -21.18 9.30 4.75
N THR A 53 -21.89 10.35 4.33
CA THR A 53 -23.11 10.22 3.54
C THR A 53 -22.82 9.60 2.17
N PHE A 54 -21.69 9.94 1.55
CA PHE A 54 -21.21 9.25 0.35
C PHE A 54 -21.01 7.75 0.60
N LEU A 55 -20.24 7.37 1.63
CA LEU A 55 -19.95 5.97 1.94
C LEU A 55 -21.20 5.17 2.34
N ASP A 56 -22.12 5.76 3.10
CA ASP A 56 -23.38 5.14 3.52
C ASP A 56 -24.33 4.89 2.33
N GLY A 57 -24.15 5.58 1.18
CA GLY A 57 -24.88 5.33 -0.07
C GLY A 57 -24.10 4.56 -1.14
N ALA A 58 -22.76 4.61 -1.11
CA ALA A 58 -21.91 3.90 -2.05
C ALA A 58 -21.68 2.44 -1.62
N LEU A 59 -21.27 2.17 -0.38
CA LEU A 59 -20.88 0.82 0.03
C LEU A 59 -22.09 -0.14 0.03
N PRO A 60 -21.94 -1.37 -0.51
CA PRO A 60 -22.97 -2.39 -0.40
C PRO A 60 -23.04 -2.93 1.04
N GLU A 61 -24.11 -3.66 1.37
CA GLU A 61 -24.17 -4.41 2.62
C GLU A 61 -23.27 -5.66 2.56
N GLY A 62 -22.64 -6.02 3.70
CA GLY A 62 -21.85 -7.25 3.84
C GLY A 62 -20.31 -7.16 3.90
N PRO A 63 -19.59 -6.25 3.20
CA PRO A 63 -18.14 -6.15 3.34
C PRO A 63 -17.74 -5.57 4.70
N GLY A 64 -16.58 -5.99 5.21
CA GLY A 64 -15.88 -5.30 6.29
C GLY A 64 -14.75 -4.45 5.74
N GLY A 65 -14.35 -3.40 6.46
CA GLY A 65 -13.26 -2.55 5.99
C GLY A 65 -13.20 -1.21 6.72
N THR A 66 -12.24 -0.36 6.35
CA THR A 66 -12.08 0.97 6.94
C THR A 66 -11.67 2.00 5.89
N VAL A 67 -12.24 3.20 5.99
CA VAL A 67 -11.88 4.37 5.20
C VAL A 67 -11.16 5.40 6.06
N VAL A 68 -10.11 5.98 5.51
CA VAL A 68 -9.34 7.11 6.03
C VAL A 68 -9.23 8.17 4.94
N ALA A 69 -9.49 9.42 5.30
CA ALA A 69 -9.23 10.57 4.46
C ALA A 69 -8.50 11.67 5.25
N ALA A 70 -7.57 12.35 4.59
CA ALA A 70 -6.85 13.50 5.14
C ALA A 70 -6.89 14.67 4.17
N ARG A 71 -7.00 15.90 4.70
CA ARG A 71 -6.86 17.17 3.98
C ARG A 71 -5.82 18.04 4.69
N ASP A 72 -5.01 18.75 3.91
CA ASP A 72 -4.01 19.72 4.38
C ASP A 72 -2.94 19.16 5.36
N GLY A 73 -2.85 17.85 5.50
CA GLY A 73 -1.96 17.14 6.44
C GLY A 73 -2.61 16.73 7.77
N GLY A 74 -3.89 17.05 7.96
CA GLY A 74 -4.73 16.59 9.08
C GLY A 74 -5.69 15.47 8.65
N LEU A 75 -6.03 14.58 9.58
CA LEU A 75 -7.05 13.55 9.38
C LEU A 75 -8.43 14.22 9.39
N VAL A 76 -9.29 13.95 8.40
CA VAL A 76 -10.66 14.50 8.31
C VAL A 76 -11.74 13.42 8.37
N HIS A 77 -11.40 12.18 8.02
CA HIS A 77 -12.28 11.03 8.17
C HIS A 77 -11.47 9.82 8.60
N CYS A 78 -11.98 9.07 9.58
CA CYS A 78 -11.55 7.71 9.84
C CYS A 78 -12.72 6.90 10.41
N ARG A 79 -13.19 5.90 9.67
CA ARG A 79 -14.37 5.10 10.03
C ARG A 79 -14.31 3.71 9.43
N GLY A 80 -14.59 2.70 10.26
CA GLY A 80 -14.84 1.33 9.82
C GLY A 80 -16.27 1.12 9.32
N PHE A 81 -16.42 0.24 8.34
CA PHE A 81 -17.69 -0.32 7.85
C PHE A 81 -17.68 -1.84 8.03
N GLY A 82 -18.85 -2.44 8.29
CA GLY A 82 -18.99 -3.87 8.54
C GLY A 82 -18.11 -4.42 9.68
N LEU A 83 -17.67 -5.68 9.52
CA LEU A 83 -17.00 -6.46 10.56
C LEU A 83 -15.59 -6.88 10.13
N ALA A 84 -14.62 -6.67 11.02
CA ALA A 84 -13.26 -7.21 10.90
C ALA A 84 -13.22 -8.71 11.20
N ASP A 85 -14.14 -9.21 12.03
CA ASP A 85 -14.34 -10.64 12.31
C ASP A 85 -15.85 -10.89 12.44
N ARG A 86 -16.44 -11.59 11.47
CA ARG A 86 -17.88 -11.87 11.40
C ARG A 86 -18.34 -12.82 12.50
N GLU A 87 -17.54 -13.83 12.83
CA GLU A 87 -17.86 -14.84 13.85
C GLU A 87 -17.94 -14.19 15.23
N LYS A 88 -16.92 -13.41 15.59
CA LYS A 88 -16.81 -12.72 16.88
C LYS A 88 -17.56 -11.38 16.93
N LYS A 89 -18.18 -10.98 15.82
CA LYS A 89 -18.91 -9.71 15.66
C LYS A 89 -18.05 -8.48 16.00
N ILE A 90 -16.75 -8.53 15.67
CA ILE A 90 -15.82 -7.42 15.89
C ILE A 90 -16.00 -6.42 14.75
N PRO A 91 -16.46 -5.19 15.01
CA PRO A 91 -16.60 -4.18 13.97
C PRO A 91 -15.23 -3.68 13.50
N ALA A 92 -15.14 -3.34 12.23
CA ALA A 92 -13.95 -2.68 11.69
C ALA A 92 -13.75 -1.29 12.30
N ARG A 93 -12.49 -0.85 12.45
CA ARG A 93 -12.10 0.43 13.05
C ARG A 93 -10.81 0.97 12.40
N CYS A 94 -10.56 2.26 12.61
CA CYS A 94 -9.29 2.95 12.35
C CYS A 94 -8.02 2.22 12.81
N ASP A 95 -8.18 1.37 13.82
CA ASP A 95 -7.12 0.63 14.47
C ASP A 95 -7.13 -0.89 14.15
N THR A 96 -8.09 -1.38 13.35
CA THR A 96 -8.05 -2.74 12.80
C THR A 96 -6.83 -2.89 11.89
N VAL A 97 -6.15 -4.02 12.01
CA VAL A 97 -4.97 -4.38 11.22
C VAL A 97 -5.41 -5.23 10.03
N TYR A 98 -4.96 -4.88 8.83
CA TYR A 98 -5.26 -5.57 7.58
C TYR A 98 -3.94 -5.92 6.89
N ASP A 99 -3.91 -6.97 6.06
CA ASP A 99 -2.88 -7.05 5.01
C ASP A 99 -3.06 -5.84 4.09
N ILE A 100 -1.97 -5.15 3.74
CA ILE A 100 -1.96 -4.08 2.74
C ILE A 100 -1.44 -4.55 1.37
N MET A 101 -1.16 -5.84 1.23
CA MET A 101 -0.93 -6.53 -0.05
C MET A 101 0.16 -5.79 -0.85
N SER A 102 -0.05 -5.54 -2.15
CA SER A 102 0.92 -4.86 -3.02
C SER A 102 1.33 -3.44 -2.60
N MET A 103 0.60 -2.74 -1.72
CA MET A 103 1.07 -1.47 -1.14
C MET A 103 2.37 -1.63 -0.33
N THR A 104 2.72 -2.87 0.06
CA THR A 104 4.04 -3.25 0.59
C THR A 104 5.19 -2.68 -0.24
N LYS A 105 5.06 -2.66 -1.58
CA LYS A 105 6.07 -2.20 -2.53
C LYS A 105 6.52 -0.76 -2.28
N GLN A 106 5.63 0.11 -1.76
CA GLN A 106 5.98 1.48 -1.37
C GLN A 106 7.06 1.53 -0.28
N PHE A 107 7.04 0.58 0.66
CA PHE A 107 7.98 0.49 1.77
C PHE A 107 9.31 -0.12 1.32
N THR A 108 9.27 -1.13 0.45
CA THR A 108 10.44 -1.70 -0.22
C THR A 108 11.19 -0.63 -1.02
N ALA A 109 10.47 0.13 -1.85
CA ALA A 109 11.04 1.24 -2.60
C ALA A 109 11.61 2.33 -1.67
N ALA A 110 10.87 2.71 -0.63
CA ALA A 110 11.36 3.66 0.36
C ALA A 110 12.63 3.16 1.10
N ALA A 111 12.76 1.85 1.34
CA ALA A 111 13.96 1.25 1.92
C ALA A 111 15.16 1.32 0.98
N VAL A 112 14.99 1.04 -0.32
CA VAL A 112 16.05 1.26 -1.34
C VAL A 112 16.46 2.73 -1.37
N MET A 113 15.50 3.66 -1.42
CA MET A 113 15.80 5.10 -1.39
C MET A 113 16.48 5.56 -0.09
N LYS A 114 16.20 4.91 1.05
CA LYS A 114 16.87 5.16 2.33
C LYS A 114 18.34 4.71 2.29
N LEU A 115 18.62 3.55 1.70
CA LEU A 115 19.99 3.05 1.51
C LEU A 115 20.77 3.92 0.52
N GLU A 116 20.15 4.38 -0.57
CA GLU A 116 20.79 5.33 -1.49
C GLU A 116 21.08 6.68 -0.82
N MET A 117 20.14 7.22 -0.04
CA MET A 117 20.34 8.45 0.74
C MET A 117 21.54 8.38 1.71
N THR A 118 21.90 7.17 2.14
CA THR A 118 23.02 6.90 3.04
C THR A 118 24.27 6.38 2.30
N GLY A 119 24.26 6.43 0.97
CA GLY A 119 25.38 6.06 0.11
C GLY A 119 25.72 4.56 0.11
N ARG A 120 24.79 3.69 0.54
CA ARG A 120 25.01 2.25 0.68
C ARG A 120 24.78 1.46 -0.62
N LEU A 121 24.01 2.02 -1.55
CA LEU A 121 23.74 1.53 -2.91
C LEU A 121 23.35 2.72 -3.80
N ARG A 122 23.10 2.48 -5.09
CA ARG A 122 22.42 3.41 -6.00
C ARG A 122 21.34 2.68 -6.78
N VAL A 123 20.26 3.37 -7.18
CA VAL A 123 19.25 2.75 -8.06
C VAL A 123 19.82 2.36 -9.43
N SER A 124 20.89 3.02 -9.87
CA SER A 124 21.62 2.67 -11.10
C SER A 124 22.51 1.44 -10.98
N ASP A 125 22.72 0.87 -9.79
CA ASP A 125 23.60 -0.27 -9.62
C ASP A 125 23.03 -1.50 -10.35
N PRO A 126 23.86 -2.28 -11.07
CA PRO A 126 23.44 -3.59 -11.58
C PRO A 126 23.20 -4.53 -10.39
N ILE A 127 22.24 -5.46 -10.52
CA ILE A 127 21.95 -6.42 -9.44
C ILE A 127 23.18 -7.27 -9.08
N GLY A 128 24.10 -7.49 -10.03
CA GLY A 128 25.37 -8.18 -9.81
C GLY A 128 26.41 -7.43 -8.97
N ALA A 129 26.18 -6.15 -8.63
CA ALA A 129 26.95 -5.46 -7.59
C ALA A 129 26.54 -5.90 -6.17
N HIS A 130 25.33 -6.45 -6.04
CA HIS A 130 24.72 -6.82 -4.76
C HIS A 130 24.48 -8.32 -4.64
N LEU A 131 24.32 -9.06 -5.74
CA LEU A 131 24.01 -10.49 -5.78
C LEU A 131 25.10 -11.28 -6.50
N ASP A 132 25.39 -12.47 -5.98
CA ASP A 132 26.40 -13.37 -6.54
C ASP A 132 25.79 -14.29 -7.61
N GLY A 133 26.59 -14.75 -8.56
CA GLY A 133 26.15 -15.74 -9.55
C GLY A 133 25.20 -15.24 -10.65
N VAL A 134 25.03 -13.92 -10.83
CA VAL A 134 24.10 -13.34 -11.83
C VAL A 134 24.44 -13.79 -13.27
N PRO A 135 23.52 -14.51 -13.96
CA PRO A 135 23.71 -14.97 -15.33
C PRO A 135 23.81 -13.83 -16.36
N ALA A 136 24.39 -14.12 -17.54
CA ALA A 136 24.81 -13.12 -18.50
C ALA A 136 23.66 -12.24 -19.03
N ASP A 137 22.50 -12.84 -19.29
CA ASP A 137 21.24 -12.19 -19.70
C ASP A 137 20.72 -11.20 -18.65
N LYS A 138 20.99 -11.46 -17.36
CA LYS A 138 20.51 -10.65 -16.23
C LYS A 138 21.51 -9.61 -15.73
N ARG A 139 22.73 -9.56 -16.27
CA ARG A 139 23.77 -8.58 -15.85
C ARG A 139 23.39 -7.11 -16.11
N GLY A 140 22.50 -6.86 -17.07
CA GLY A 140 21.94 -5.54 -17.36
C GLY A 140 20.77 -5.12 -16.47
N ILE A 141 20.26 -5.99 -15.59
CA ILE A 141 19.20 -5.63 -14.64
C ILE A 141 19.80 -4.71 -13.57
N THR A 142 19.18 -3.56 -13.35
CA THR A 142 19.55 -2.59 -12.30
C THR A 142 18.49 -2.57 -11.20
N LEU A 143 18.82 -1.98 -10.05
CA LEU A 143 17.84 -1.73 -8.99
C LEU A 143 16.68 -0.84 -9.48
N HIS A 144 16.96 0.11 -10.38
CA HIS A 144 15.95 0.90 -11.10
C HIS A 144 14.98 0.00 -11.87
N HIS A 145 15.49 -0.92 -12.69
CA HIS A 145 14.64 -1.85 -13.46
C HIS A 145 13.74 -2.72 -12.57
N LEU A 146 14.22 -3.13 -11.39
CA LEU A 146 13.38 -3.84 -10.41
C LEU A 146 12.30 -2.91 -9.81
N LEU A 147 12.66 -1.69 -9.42
CA LEU A 147 11.73 -0.72 -8.83
C LEU A 147 10.62 -0.29 -9.82
N THR A 148 10.94 -0.19 -11.11
CA THR A 148 10.02 0.26 -12.16
C THR A 148 9.31 -0.87 -12.91
N HIS A 149 9.47 -2.13 -12.49
CA HIS A 149 8.92 -3.31 -13.17
C HIS A 149 9.36 -3.45 -14.65
N THR A 150 10.60 -3.08 -14.95
CA THR A 150 11.21 -3.23 -16.29
C THR A 150 12.41 -4.18 -16.32
N ALA A 151 12.60 -4.97 -15.26
CA ALA A 151 13.67 -5.98 -15.18
C ALA A 151 13.47 -7.17 -16.14
N GLY A 152 12.28 -7.34 -16.69
CA GLY A 152 11.92 -8.45 -17.57
C GLY A 152 11.75 -9.80 -16.85
N LEU A 153 11.82 -9.85 -15.52
CA LEU A 153 11.65 -11.09 -14.75
C LEU A 153 10.28 -11.74 -15.01
N ASP A 154 10.27 -13.06 -15.04
CA ASP A 154 9.09 -13.87 -15.38
C ASP A 154 8.53 -14.55 -14.12
N ASP A 155 7.60 -13.89 -13.45
CA ASP A 155 6.92 -14.40 -12.25
C ASP A 155 6.12 -15.69 -12.53
N GLU A 156 5.47 -15.78 -13.69
CA GLU A 156 4.69 -16.96 -14.09
C GLU A 156 5.61 -18.15 -14.41
N GLY A 157 6.65 -17.92 -15.23
CA GLY A 157 7.65 -18.94 -15.56
C GLY A 157 8.58 -19.33 -14.40
N ALA A 158 8.67 -18.51 -13.36
CA ALA A 158 9.36 -18.84 -12.11
C ALA A 158 8.60 -19.88 -11.26
N GLY A 159 7.27 -19.97 -11.41
CA GLY A 159 6.45 -21.07 -10.87
C GLY A 159 6.34 -21.12 -9.34
N GLY A 160 6.32 -19.97 -8.67
CA GLY A 160 6.14 -19.87 -7.21
C GLY A 160 4.84 -19.18 -6.80
N ASP A 161 4.20 -19.67 -5.75
CA ASP A 161 3.05 -19.03 -5.10
C ASP A 161 3.48 -18.20 -3.87
N ASP A 162 2.72 -17.15 -3.53
CA ASP A 162 3.00 -16.25 -2.40
C ASP A 162 3.21 -17.02 -1.07
N TYR A 163 2.50 -18.14 -0.89
CA TYR A 163 2.53 -18.97 0.31
C TYR A 163 3.46 -20.19 0.23
N ASP A 164 4.20 -20.39 -0.87
CA ASP A 164 5.14 -21.53 -0.95
C ASP A 164 6.30 -21.37 0.05
N PRO A 165 6.70 -22.44 0.77
CA PRO A 165 7.71 -22.38 1.83
C PRO A 165 9.15 -22.27 1.28
N VAL A 166 9.48 -21.14 0.66
CA VAL A 166 10.74 -20.88 -0.03
C VAL A 166 11.69 -19.98 0.79
N SER A 167 12.97 -20.37 0.85
CA SER A 167 14.03 -19.55 1.44
C SER A 167 14.48 -18.43 0.51
N ARG A 168 15.13 -17.39 1.06
CA ARG A 168 15.68 -16.27 0.28
C ARG A 168 16.56 -16.74 -0.86
N ASP A 169 17.53 -17.60 -0.54
CA ASP A 169 18.56 -18.02 -1.47
C ASP A 169 17.98 -18.92 -2.57
N ARG A 170 16.92 -19.69 -2.26
CA ARG A 170 16.16 -20.45 -3.27
C ARG A 170 15.28 -19.56 -4.15
N MET A 171 14.64 -18.53 -3.60
CA MET A 171 13.91 -17.53 -4.40
C MET A 171 14.85 -16.79 -5.35
N LEU A 172 16.03 -16.38 -4.87
CA LEU A 172 17.08 -15.78 -5.71
C LEU A 172 17.58 -16.74 -6.80
N GLU A 173 17.78 -18.03 -6.48
CA GLU A 173 18.13 -19.05 -7.47
C GLU A 173 17.06 -19.18 -8.56
N VAL A 174 15.78 -19.16 -8.19
CA VAL A 174 14.66 -19.16 -9.14
C VAL A 174 14.64 -17.90 -9.99
N ALA A 175 14.73 -16.70 -9.40
CA ALA A 175 14.73 -15.42 -10.12
C ALA A 175 15.93 -15.26 -11.08
N LEU A 176 17.09 -15.84 -10.74
CA LEU A 176 18.25 -15.81 -11.62
C LEU A 176 18.17 -16.85 -12.75
N ARG A 177 17.48 -17.98 -12.54
CA ARG A 177 17.30 -19.05 -13.54
C ARG A 177 16.06 -18.92 -14.42
N SER A 178 15.08 -18.10 -14.05
CA SER A 178 13.87 -17.86 -14.85
C SER A 178 14.22 -17.32 -16.24
N GLY A 179 13.28 -17.45 -17.17
CA GLY A 179 13.32 -16.67 -18.41
C GLY A 179 13.26 -15.17 -18.14
N LEU A 180 13.52 -14.38 -19.18
CA LEU A 180 13.15 -12.98 -19.24
C LEU A 180 12.04 -12.81 -20.28
N ARG A 181 10.96 -12.10 -19.92
CA ARG A 181 9.84 -11.74 -20.81
C ARG A 181 10.24 -10.70 -21.85
N SER A 182 11.16 -9.81 -21.48
CA SER A 182 11.73 -8.75 -22.33
C SER A 182 13.14 -8.41 -21.85
N ALA A 183 13.91 -7.67 -22.68
CA ALA A 183 15.25 -7.23 -22.28
C ALA A 183 15.17 -6.20 -21.12
N PRO A 184 16.15 -6.15 -20.20
CA PRO A 184 16.13 -5.22 -19.07
C PRO A 184 16.01 -3.76 -19.52
N GLY A 185 14.97 -3.08 -19.05
CA GLY A 185 14.63 -1.70 -19.39
C GLY A 185 13.72 -1.53 -20.62
N ALA A 186 13.39 -2.59 -21.35
CA ALA A 186 12.66 -2.49 -22.62
C ALA A 186 11.14 -2.32 -22.45
N GLU A 187 10.50 -3.10 -21.58
CA GLU A 187 9.04 -3.14 -21.42
C GLU A 187 8.64 -3.19 -19.94
N PHE A 188 7.44 -2.70 -19.63
CA PHE A 188 6.83 -2.81 -18.31
C PHE A 188 6.13 -4.18 -18.15
N HIS A 189 6.59 -4.96 -17.18
CA HIS A 189 5.95 -6.19 -16.72
C HIS A 189 5.94 -6.20 -15.19
N TYR A 190 4.78 -5.96 -14.59
CA TYR A 190 4.62 -5.95 -13.14
C TYR A 190 5.10 -7.28 -12.53
N SER A 191 6.04 -7.20 -11.59
CA SER A 191 6.75 -8.35 -11.02
C SER A 191 6.79 -8.25 -9.49
N ASN A 192 6.15 -9.21 -8.82
CA ASN A 192 6.29 -9.46 -7.40
C ASN A 192 7.70 -9.99 -7.10
N LEU A 193 8.21 -10.90 -7.95
CA LEU A 193 9.54 -11.50 -7.80
C LEU A 193 10.65 -10.44 -7.80
N GLY A 194 10.55 -9.42 -8.65
CA GLY A 194 11.50 -8.31 -8.67
C GLY A 194 11.56 -7.52 -7.35
N TYR A 195 10.42 -7.38 -6.67
CA TYR A 195 10.35 -6.75 -5.35
C TYR A 195 10.85 -7.66 -4.21
N SER A 196 10.71 -8.98 -4.33
CA SER A 196 11.37 -9.95 -3.45
C SER A 196 12.90 -9.92 -3.60
N VAL A 197 13.40 -9.77 -4.83
CA VAL A 197 14.83 -9.55 -5.10
C VAL A 197 15.32 -8.24 -4.47
N LEU A 198 14.54 -7.15 -4.53
CA LEU A 198 14.88 -5.91 -3.83
C LEU A 198 14.95 -6.08 -2.31
N ALA A 199 14.02 -6.83 -1.69
CA ALA A 199 14.08 -7.13 -0.26
C ALA A 199 15.33 -7.93 0.13
N ALA A 200 15.75 -8.90 -0.69
CA ALA A 200 16.98 -9.65 -0.48
C ALA A 200 18.24 -8.77 -0.59
N ILE A 201 18.25 -7.82 -1.53
CA ILE A 201 19.31 -6.80 -1.66
C ILE A 201 19.32 -5.87 -0.44
N ILE A 202 18.15 -5.43 0.06
CA ILE A 202 18.04 -4.63 1.29
C ILE A 202 18.67 -5.38 2.47
N GLU A 203 18.43 -6.68 2.65
CA GLU A 203 19.10 -7.45 3.70
C GLU A 203 20.61 -7.49 3.54
N LYS A 204 21.09 -7.86 2.33
CA LYS A 204 22.54 -8.01 2.08
C LYS A 204 23.30 -6.68 2.21
N VAL A 205 22.70 -5.57 1.77
CA VAL A 205 23.30 -4.23 1.91
C VAL A 205 23.19 -3.69 3.33
N SER A 206 22.05 -3.86 4.02
CA SER A 206 21.88 -3.32 5.37
C SER A 206 22.61 -4.12 6.45
N GLY A 207 22.77 -5.44 6.26
CA GLY A 207 23.29 -6.36 7.27
C GLY A 207 22.25 -6.78 8.33
N VAL A 208 20.97 -6.44 8.15
CA VAL A 208 19.86 -6.81 9.04
C VAL A 208 18.69 -7.40 8.25
N GLY A 209 17.84 -8.18 8.92
CA GLY A 209 16.65 -8.76 8.29
C GLY A 209 15.67 -7.70 7.78
N TYR A 210 14.96 -8.01 6.69
CA TYR A 210 14.17 -7.04 5.91
C TYR A 210 13.15 -6.28 6.76
N GLU A 211 12.34 -7.00 7.56
CA GLU A 211 11.36 -6.38 8.44
C GLU A 211 12.01 -5.43 9.46
N ARG A 212 13.13 -5.84 10.07
CA ARG A 212 13.84 -5.02 11.05
C ARG A 212 14.34 -3.72 10.42
N PHE A 213 14.82 -3.78 9.17
CA PHE A 213 15.21 -2.57 8.43
C PHE A 213 14.03 -1.60 8.27
N LEU A 214 12.85 -2.08 7.85
CA LEU A 214 11.65 -1.25 7.74
C LEU A 214 11.24 -0.67 9.11
N ALA A 215 11.22 -1.51 10.14
CA ALA A 215 10.82 -1.15 11.49
C ALA A 215 11.70 -0.02 12.07
N GLU A 216 13.02 -0.14 11.92
CA GLU A 216 13.97 0.83 12.46
C GLU A 216 14.06 2.13 11.64
N HIS A 217 14.06 2.04 10.30
CA HIS A 217 14.39 3.18 9.42
C HIS A 217 13.19 3.86 8.76
N LEU A 218 12.03 3.19 8.70
CA LEU A 218 10.78 3.71 8.14
C LEU A 218 9.67 3.83 9.19
N PHE A 219 9.24 2.72 9.80
CA PHE A 219 8.03 2.67 10.64
C PHE A 219 8.18 3.42 11.97
N LYS A 220 9.28 3.18 12.70
CA LYS A 220 9.57 3.91 13.95
C LYS A 220 9.67 5.43 13.73
N PRO A 221 10.42 5.97 12.75
CA PRO A 221 10.49 7.41 12.51
C PRO A 221 9.23 8.02 11.85
N SER A 222 8.36 7.24 11.19
CA SER A 222 7.02 7.70 10.77
C SER A 222 5.97 7.62 11.90
N GLY A 223 6.27 6.88 12.98
CA GLY A 223 5.34 6.59 14.07
C GLY A 223 4.35 5.48 13.76
N MET A 224 4.57 4.67 12.72
CA MET A 224 3.74 3.52 12.32
C MET A 224 3.95 2.34 13.27
N THR A 225 3.45 2.47 14.50
CA THR A 225 3.70 1.53 15.60
C THR A 225 2.96 0.20 15.49
N ARG A 226 2.07 0.03 14.51
CA ARG A 226 1.25 -1.16 14.26
C ARG A 226 1.34 -1.66 12.80
N THR A 227 2.48 -1.43 12.15
CA THR A 227 2.80 -1.91 10.80
C THR A 227 4.03 -2.82 10.80
N GLY A 228 3.97 -3.95 10.08
CA GLY A 228 5.07 -4.92 9.94
C GLY A 228 4.60 -6.27 9.41
N TYR A 229 5.40 -7.33 9.58
CA TYR A 229 5.01 -8.72 9.35
C TYR A 229 4.69 -9.43 10.68
N VAL A 230 5.66 -9.52 11.59
CA VAL A 230 5.55 -10.11 12.93
C VAL A 230 5.97 -9.14 14.05
N LEU A 231 6.44 -7.94 13.68
CA LEU A 231 6.80 -6.83 14.55
C LEU A 231 5.96 -5.58 14.19
N PRO A 232 5.03 -5.13 15.05
CA PRO A 232 4.78 -5.62 16.41
C PRO A 232 3.99 -6.93 16.43
N ARG A 233 3.94 -7.56 17.60
CA ARG A 233 2.98 -8.63 17.88
C ARG A 233 1.62 -8.03 18.22
N TRP A 234 0.71 -8.01 17.27
CA TRP A 234 -0.70 -7.69 17.52
C TRP A 234 -1.38 -8.81 18.30
N LYS A 235 -2.51 -8.48 18.94
CA LYS A 235 -3.44 -9.51 19.41
C LYS A 235 -4.22 -10.08 18.23
N ARG A 236 -4.65 -11.34 18.33
CA ARG A 236 -5.41 -12.03 17.28
C ARG A 236 -6.69 -11.29 16.89
N ASP A 237 -7.35 -10.61 17.83
CA ASP A 237 -8.59 -9.84 17.64
C ASP A 237 -8.38 -8.40 17.13
N GLU A 238 -7.13 -7.92 17.02
CA GLU A 238 -6.79 -6.62 16.42
C GLU A 238 -6.67 -6.69 14.90
N VAL A 239 -6.40 -7.89 14.35
CA VAL A 239 -6.30 -8.15 12.91
C VAL A 239 -7.70 -8.40 12.31
N ALA A 240 -7.86 -8.25 11.01
CA ALA A 240 -9.03 -8.71 10.27
C ALA A 240 -8.95 -10.23 9.97
N VAL A 241 -10.11 -10.85 9.78
CA VAL A 241 -10.29 -12.14 9.12
C VAL A 241 -10.61 -11.84 7.65
N GLU A 242 -9.99 -12.54 6.72
CA GLU A 242 -10.22 -12.40 5.28
C GLU A 242 -11.32 -13.37 4.81
N TYR A 243 -12.05 -13.00 3.75
CA TYR A 243 -13.20 -13.74 3.26
C TYR A 243 -13.15 -13.91 1.74
N ASP A 244 -13.45 -15.11 1.23
CA ASP A 244 -13.53 -15.39 -0.22
C ASP A 244 -14.81 -14.81 -0.86
N GLU A 245 -14.96 -14.96 -2.19
CA GLU A 245 -16.11 -14.45 -2.94
C GLU A 245 -17.47 -15.02 -2.51
N ARG A 246 -17.47 -16.12 -1.73
CA ARG A 246 -18.66 -16.75 -1.14
C ARG A 246 -18.81 -16.41 0.35
N GLY A 247 -18.01 -15.49 0.86
CA GLY A 247 -18.02 -15.00 2.24
C GLY A 247 -17.51 -16.00 3.27
N VAL A 248 -16.82 -17.06 2.84
CA VAL A 248 -16.22 -18.08 3.70
C VAL A 248 -14.94 -17.50 4.32
N PRO A 249 -14.72 -17.62 5.65
CA PRO A 249 -13.49 -17.14 6.28
C PRO A 249 -12.29 -17.96 5.79
N GLN A 250 -11.25 -17.26 5.31
CA GLN A 250 -10.01 -17.86 4.83
C GLN A 250 -8.90 -17.84 5.88
N GLY A 251 -9.10 -17.09 6.97
CA GLY A 251 -8.16 -16.98 8.08
C GLY A 251 -7.74 -15.54 8.29
N ARG A 252 -6.56 -15.36 8.89
CA ARG A 252 -5.91 -14.06 9.08
C ARG A 252 -4.62 -14.07 8.28
N PRO A 253 -4.13 -12.93 7.76
CA PRO A 253 -2.96 -12.89 6.89
C PRO A 253 -1.71 -13.67 7.37
N TYR A 254 -1.45 -13.65 8.68
CA TYR A 254 -0.31 -14.35 9.31
C TYR A 254 -0.59 -15.81 9.70
N GLU A 255 -1.82 -16.31 9.51
CA GLU A 255 -2.22 -17.71 9.73
C GLU A 255 -2.00 -18.58 8.48
N HIS A 256 -1.76 -17.96 7.33
CA HIS A 256 -1.27 -18.61 6.13
C HIS A 256 0.22 -19.02 6.28
N PRO A 257 0.75 -19.91 5.42
CA PRO A 257 2.13 -20.41 5.55
C PRO A 257 3.18 -19.29 5.53
N TRP A 258 3.73 -18.99 6.71
CA TRP A 258 4.79 -18.00 6.93
C TRP A 258 6.02 -18.65 7.58
N ALA A 259 7.18 -17.99 7.46
CA ALA A 259 8.36 -18.30 8.25
C ALA A 259 8.26 -17.65 9.64
N ALA A 260 9.18 -18.00 10.54
CA ALA A 260 9.20 -17.48 11.91
C ALA A 260 9.40 -15.96 12.03
N ASP A 261 9.88 -15.31 10.96
CA ASP A 261 10.21 -13.88 10.87
C ASP A 261 9.38 -13.13 9.79
N GLY A 262 8.23 -13.67 9.39
CA GLY A 262 7.35 -13.11 8.37
C GLY A 262 7.08 -14.05 7.20
N PRO A 263 6.44 -13.61 6.12
CA PRO A 263 6.11 -14.46 4.97
C PRO A 263 7.35 -15.03 4.29
N TYR A 264 7.17 -16.13 3.54
CA TYR A 264 8.20 -16.71 2.70
C TYR A 264 8.55 -15.81 1.50
N TRP A 265 9.63 -16.15 0.81
CA TRP A 265 10.32 -15.18 -0.06
C TRP A 265 9.64 -14.91 -1.40
N PHE A 266 8.60 -15.65 -1.80
CA PHE A 266 7.77 -15.26 -2.94
C PHE A 266 6.81 -14.10 -2.62
N LEU A 267 6.45 -13.85 -1.35
CA LEU A 267 5.62 -12.71 -0.93
C LEU A 267 6.45 -11.59 -0.24
N ARG A 268 7.52 -11.95 0.47
CA ARG A 268 8.32 -10.99 1.26
C ARG A 268 8.92 -9.87 0.39
N GLY A 269 8.61 -8.63 0.72
CA GLY A 269 9.09 -7.45 0.00
C GLY A 269 8.20 -6.98 -1.13
N ASN A 270 7.24 -7.79 -1.58
CA ASN A 270 6.26 -7.39 -2.59
C ASN A 270 4.83 -7.33 -2.05
N GLY A 271 4.51 -8.08 -0.99
CA GLY A 271 3.21 -8.10 -0.34
C GLY A 271 3.26 -8.53 1.14
N GLY A 272 2.08 -8.75 1.72
CA GLY A 272 1.86 -9.35 3.04
C GLY A 272 2.15 -8.47 4.25
N LEU A 273 2.59 -7.21 4.09
CA LEU A 273 2.76 -6.32 5.25
C LEU A 273 1.39 -6.07 5.86
N LEU A 274 1.30 -6.19 7.18
CA LEU A 274 0.10 -5.86 7.92
C LEU A 274 0.21 -4.42 8.41
N SER A 275 -0.85 -3.64 8.29
CA SER A 275 -0.88 -2.23 8.68
C SER A 275 -2.27 -1.82 9.16
N THR A 276 -2.37 -0.59 9.67
CA THR A 276 -3.64 -0.02 10.12
C THR A 276 -3.97 1.22 9.29
N PRO A 277 -5.25 1.54 9.06
CA PRO A 277 -5.66 2.78 8.39
C PRO A 277 -5.03 4.03 9.01
N ARG A 278 -4.90 4.05 10.34
CA ARG A 278 -4.20 5.11 11.09
C ARG A 278 -2.70 5.19 10.74
N ASP A 279 -2.02 4.07 10.61
CA ASP A 279 -0.60 4.04 10.24
C ASP A 279 -0.37 4.37 8.77
N MET A 280 -1.31 4.07 7.87
CA MET A 280 -1.28 4.55 6.48
C MET A 280 -1.44 6.08 6.39
N PHE A 281 -2.23 6.70 7.28
CA PHE A 281 -2.21 8.16 7.45
C PHE A 281 -0.86 8.69 7.98
N ARG A 282 -0.22 7.99 8.93
CA ARG A 282 1.11 8.35 9.42
C ARG A 282 2.16 8.23 8.31
N TRP A 283 2.05 7.23 7.43
CA TRP A 283 2.88 7.08 6.24
C TRP A 283 2.71 8.26 5.27
N HIS A 284 1.47 8.65 4.96
CA HIS A 284 1.19 9.85 4.18
C HIS A 284 1.89 11.11 4.76
N ARG A 285 1.83 11.31 6.09
CA ARG A 285 2.51 12.44 6.76
C ARG A 285 4.03 12.33 6.68
N ALA A 286 4.60 11.13 6.79
CA ALA A 286 6.04 10.90 6.62
C ALA A 286 6.51 11.21 5.19
N LEU A 287 5.67 10.95 4.19
CA LEU A 287 5.91 11.30 2.78
C LEU A 287 5.76 12.80 2.50
N ALA A 288 4.97 13.54 3.29
CA ALA A 288 4.94 15.00 3.24
C ALA A 288 6.21 15.61 3.89
N GLY A 289 6.57 15.17 5.10
CA GLY A 289 7.78 15.61 5.83
C GLY A 289 9.09 15.05 5.27
N ASN A 290 10.24 15.50 5.77
CA ASN A 290 11.57 15.04 5.31
C ASN A 290 12.32 14.17 6.35
N GLY A 291 11.63 13.69 7.38
CA GLY A 291 12.24 12.93 8.49
C GLY A 291 12.60 11.48 8.14
N VAL A 292 11.84 10.84 7.23
CA VAL A 292 12.13 9.48 6.76
C VAL A 292 12.97 9.52 5.48
N LEU A 293 12.47 10.18 4.43
CA LEU A 293 13.15 10.37 3.15
C LEU A 293 13.38 11.86 2.85
N SER A 294 14.53 12.16 2.24
CA SER A 294 14.91 13.51 1.80
C SER A 294 14.01 14.02 0.67
N ARG A 295 13.95 15.34 0.48
CA ARG A 295 13.22 15.94 -0.65
C ARG A 295 13.72 15.43 -2.02
N ARG A 296 15.01 15.10 -2.17
CA ARG A 296 15.55 14.48 -3.40
C ARG A 296 14.93 13.10 -3.60
N ALA A 297 15.15 12.21 -2.64
CA ALA A 297 14.70 10.82 -2.72
C ALA A 297 13.20 10.70 -2.96
N LYS A 298 12.37 11.56 -2.35
CA LYS A 298 10.92 11.55 -2.59
C LYS A 298 10.54 12.02 -3.99
N ARG A 299 11.18 13.06 -4.55
CA ARG A 299 10.92 13.47 -5.94
C ARG A 299 11.24 12.35 -6.91
N GLU A 300 12.36 11.66 -6.66
CA GLU A 300 12.85 10.54 -7.46
C GLU A 300 11.93 9.30 -7.33
N MET A 301 11.43 9.00 -6.13
CA MET A 301 10.46 7.93 -5.90
C MET A 301 9.10 8.18 -6.59
N PHE A 302 8.65 9.44 -6.65
CA PHE A 302 7.41 9.88 -7.33
C PHE A 302 7.65 10.38 -8.76
N THR A 303 8.83 10.17 -9.35
CA THR A 303 9.06 10.50 -10.76
C THR A 303 8.34 9.48 -11.64
N PRO A 304 7.59 9.90 -12.66
CA PRO A 304 6.97 8.97 -13.61
C PRO A 304 8.04 8.40 -14.56
N HIS A 305 8.78 7.40 -14.09
CA HIS A 305 9.94 6.84 -14.80
C HIS A 305 9.56 6.06 -16.05
N VAL A 306 8.52 5.23 -15.95
CA VAL A 306 8.10 4.31 -17.02
C VAL A 306 6.64 4.57 -17.36
N PHE A 307 6.32 4.71 -18.65
CA PHE A 307 4.95 4.78 -19.13
C PHE A 307 4.33 3.37 -19.15
N VAL A 308 3.13 3.22 -18.58
CA VAL A 308 2.42 1.94 -18.48
C VAL A 308 1.27 1.87 -19.47
N GLY A 309 0.54 2.97 -19.67
CA GLY A 309 -0.56 3.05 -20.61
C GLY A 309 -1.35 4.36 -20.49
N ALA A 310 -2.28 4.59 -21.40
CA ALA A 310 -3.18 5.74 -21.33
C ALA A 310 -4.58 5.40 -21.85
N ALA A 311 -5.60 5.99 -21.22
CA ALA A 311 -7.01 5.90 -21.63
C ALA A 311 -7.75 7.19 -21.22
N ASP A 312 -8.72 7.64 -22.00
CA ASP A 312 -9.65 8.74 -21.66
C ASP A 312 -9.00 10.04 -21.14
N GLY A 313 -7.83 10.40 -21.65
CA GLY A 313 -7.09 11.61 -21.23
C GLY A 313 -6.31 11.44 -19.91
N ILE A 314 -6.16 10.21 -19.43
CA ILE A 314 -5.31 9.84 -18.30
C ILE A 314 -4.14 9.00 -18.77
N GLU A 315 -2.93 9.42 -18.39
CA GLU A 315 -1.68 8.67 -18.57
C GLU A 315 -1.32 8.01 -17.24
N MET A 316 -1.06 6.71 -17.26
CA MET A 316 -0.49 5.99 -16.14
C MET A 316 1.01 5.78 -16.38
N HIS A 317 1.81 6.21 -15.41
CA HIS A 317 3.21 5.85 -15.30
C HIS A 317 3.46 5.03 -14.02
N TYR A 318 4.62 4.41 -13.91
CA TYR A 318 5.12 3.82 -12.67
C TYR A 318 6.37 4.56 -12.19
N GLY A 319 6.37 4.90 -10.90
CA GLY A 319 7.51 5.44 -10.15
C GLY A 319 8.30 4.32 -9.47
N TYR A 320 8.80 4.57 -8.27
CA TYR A 320 9.42 3.52 -7.45
C TYR A 320 8.42 3.04 -6.39
N GLY A 321 7.71 1.96 -6.70
CA GLY A 321 6.68 1.39 -5.82
C GLY A 321 5.38 2.21 -5.77
N TRP A 322 5.09 2.99 -6.82
CA TRP A 322 3.90 3.85 -6.92
C TRP A 322 3.41 3.91 -8.37
N GLY A 323 2.11 3.82 -8.59
CA GLY A 323 1.48 4.39 -9.77
C GLY A 323 1.58 5.92 -9.72
N VAL A 324 1.99 6.53 -10.82
CA VAL A 324 2.06 7.99 -11.00
C VAL A 324 1.12 8.35 -12.14
N VAL A 325 -0.12 8.66 -11.79
CA VAL A 325 -1.19 8.95 -12.75
C VAL A 325 -1.23 10.43 -13.06
N ARG A 326 -1.33 10.78 -14.33
CA ARG A 326 -1.52 12.15 -14.83
C ARG A 326 -2.90 12.25 -15.45
N ALA A 327 -3.73 13.13 -14.90
CA ALA A 327 -5.13 13.28 -15.31
C ALA A 327 -5.47 14.77 -15.45
N ASN A 328 -5.75 15.24 -16.67
CA ASN A 328 -6.13 16.63 -16.94
C ASN A 328 -5.20 17.68 -16.28
N GLY A 329 -3.88 17.45 -16.34
CA GLY A 329 -2.86 18.32 -15.75
C GLY A 329 -2.62 18.16 -14.25
N ARG A 330 -3.34 17.24 -13.57
CA ARG A 330 -3.14 16.88 -12.16
C ARG A 330 -2.29 15.62 -12.02
N VAL A 331 -1.64 15.46 -10.87
CA VAL A 331 -0.87 14.25 -10.53
C VAL A 331 -1.54 13.52 -9.36
N ILE A 332 -1.65 12.20 -9.48
CA ILE A 332 -2.05 11.29 -8.40
C ILE A 332 -0.89 10.32 -8.18
N ASN A 333 -0.53 10.07 -6.93
CA ASN A 333 0.45 9.03 -6.58
C ASN A 333 -0.30 7.97 -5.77
N GLU A 334 -0.38 6.77 -6.29
CA GLU A 334 -1.27 5.72 -5.76
C GLU A 334 -0.60 4.34 -5.77
N HIS A 335 -1.22 3.40 -5.08
CA HIS A 335 -0.96 1.98 -5.26
C HIS A 335 -2.13 1.21 -4.65
N ASP A 336 -2.74 0.36 -5.45
CA ASP A 336 -3.72 -0.60 -5.02
C ASP A 336 -3.04 -1.77 -4.26
N GLY A 337 -3.83 -2.51 -3.51
CA GLY A 337 -3.45 -3.80 -2.96
C GLY A 337 -4.61 -4.75 -3.09
N GLY A 338 -4.38 -5.91 -3.70
CA GLY A 338 -5.34 -7.01 -3.78
C GLY A 338 -4.67 -8.35 -3.51
N ASN A 339 -5.44 -9.28 -2.95
CA ASN A 339 -5.21 -10.72 -2.97
C ASN A 339 -6.55 -11.41 -3.32
N ASP A 340 -6.67 -12.74 -3.21
CA ASP A 340 -7.92 -13.46 -3.54
C ASP A 340 -9.13 -13.07 -2.65
N TRP A 341 -8.93 -12.34 -1.54
CA TRP A 341 -9.92 -12.11 -0.47
C TRP A 341 -10.06 -10.65 -0.03
N SER A 342 -8.99 -9.87 -0.07
CA SER A 342 -8.89 -8.49 0.39
C SER A 342 -8.55 -7.54 -0.76
N PHE A 343 -9.01 -6.30 -0.65
CA PHE A 343 -8.66 -5.24 -1.59
C PHE A 343 -8.64 -3.87 -0.92
N GLY A 344 -7.79 -2.96 -1.38
CA GLY A 344 -7.74 -1.57 -0.94
C GLY A 344 -6.92 -0.66 -1.85
N GLU A 345 -6.99 0.64 -1.60
CA GLU A 345 -6.33 1.69 -2.36
C GLU A 345 -5.64 2.69 -1.42
N PHE A 346 -4.52 3.26 -1.87
CA PHE A 346 -3.83 4.34 -1.17
C PHE A 346 -3.42 5.47 -2.13
N ALA A 347 -4.37 6.34 -2.44
CA ALA A 347 -4.20 7.47 -3.35
C ALA A 347 -3.84 8.78 -2.63
N ARG A 348 -2.81 9.47 -3.14
CA ARG A 348 -2.38 10.81 -2.71
C ARG A 348 -2.59 11.80 -3.85
N PHE A 349 -3.27 12.91 -3.55
CA PHE A 349 -3.62 13.99 -4.47
C PHE A 349 -2.87 15.27 -4.06
N PRO A 350 -1.60 15.47 -4.48
CA PRO A 350 -0.78 16.57 -3.98
C PRO A 350 -1.37 17.95 -4.30
N ASP A 351 -1.98 18.09 -5.48
CA ASP A 351 -2.58 19.34 -5.97
C ASP A 351 -3.75 19.82 -5.11
N HIS A 352 -4.46 18.89 -4.48
CA HIS A 352 -5.57 19.17 -3.56
C HIS A 352 -5.17 19.02 -2.09
N ARG A 353 -3.91 18.64 -1.80
CA ARG A 353 -3.41 18.26 -0.46
C ARG A 353 -4.28 17.20 0.24
N VAL A 354 -4.90 16.32 -0.53
CA VAL A 354 -5.77 15.24 -0.05
C VAL A 354 -5.06 13.89 -0.11
N MET A 355 -5.45 13.00 0.80
CA MET A 355 -5.14 11.58 0.75
C MET A 355 -6.38 10.76 1.06
N VAL A 356 -6.53 9.67 0.32
CA VAL A 356 -7.54 8.64 0.53
C VAL A 356 -6.83 7.32 0.76
N PHE A 357 -7.21 6.63 1.82
CA PHE A 357 -6.88 5.22 2.04
C PHE A 357 -8.17 4.49 2.37
N TRP A 358 -8.48 3.42 1.66
CA TRP A 358 -9.56 2.53 2.06
C TRP A 358 -9.15 1.08 1.83
N ILE A 359 -9.69 0.18 2.66
CA ILE A 359 -9.34 -1.24 2.61
C ILE A 359 -10.49 -2.09 3.09
N SER A 360 -10.66 -3.27 2.49
CA SER A 360 -11.67 -4.26 2.81
C SER A 360 -11.06 -5.65 2.94
N ASN A 361 -11.60 -6.44 3.88
CA ASN A 361 -11.26 -7.85 4.10
C ASN A 361 -12.20 -8.83 3.36
N HIS A 362 -12.94 -8.33 2.37
CA HIS A 362 -13.86 -9.09 1.51
C HIS A 362 -13.99 -8.32 0.19
N ALA A 363 -13.10 -8.57 -0.76
CA ALA A 363 -12.90 -7.77 -1.98
C ALA A 363 -14.13 -7.75 -2.90
N LEU A 364 -14.80 -8.90 -3.04
CA LEU A 364 -16.00 -9.06 -3.85
C LEU A 364 -16.90 -10.15 -3.27
N ARG A 365 -18.14 -10.17 -3.74
CA ARG A 365 -19.16 -11.17 -3.41
C ARG A 365 -19.80 -11.65 -4.71
N GLU A 366 -19.62 -12.92 -5.04
CA GLU A 366 -20.02 -13.49 -6.32
C GLU A 366 -21.51 -13.23 -6.60
N GLY A 367 -21.82 -12.58 -7.72
CA GLY A 367 -23.18 -12.25 -8.14
C GLY A 367 -23.88 -11.12 -7.38
N GLU A 368 -23.26 -10.52 -6.35
CA GLU A 368 -23.87 -9.42 -5.56
C GLU A 368 -23.16 -8.08 -5.76
N TRP A 369 -21.83 -8.01 -5.55
CA TRP A 369 -21.06 -6.77 -5.64
C TRP A 369 -19.54 -7.01 -5.75
N ASN A 370 -18.80 -6.03 -6.29
CA ASN A 370 -17.35 -6.09 -6.42
C ASN A 370 -16.71 -4.74 -6.03
N LEU A 371 -15.87 -4.70 -4.99
CA LEU A 371 -15.22 -3.45 -4.56
C LEU A 371 -13.99 -3.11 -5.43
N VAL A 372 -13.39 -4.10 -6.12
CA VAL A 372 -12.28 -3.89 -7.07
C VAL A 372 -12.76 -3.03 -8.24
N GLU A 373 -13.90 -3.39 -8.85
CA GLU A 373 -14.55 -2.61 -9.92
C GLU A 373 -14.97 -1.20 -9.46
N ARG A 374 -15.30 -1.06 -8.17
CA ARG A 374 -15.74 0.20 -7.57
C ARG A 374 -14.61 1.04 -6.98
N ASN A 375 -13.34 0.64 -7.13
CA ASN A 375 -12.21 1.40 -6.61
C ASN A 375 -12.24 2.87 -7.06
N LYS A 376 -12.45 3.11 -8.36
CA LYS A 376 -12.53 4.47 -8.92
C LYS A 376 -13.66 5.29 -8.28
N GLU A 377 -14.85 4.71 -8.15
CA GLU A 377 -16.00 5.38 -7.54
C GLU A 377 -15.72 5.78 -6.08
N LEU A 378 -15.23 4.82 -5.28
CA LEU A 378 -14.93 5.04 -3.87
C LEU A 378 -13.81 6.06 -3.69
N THR A 379 -12.66 5.85 -4.34
CA THR A 379 -11.46 6.68 -4.19
C THR A 379 -11.71 8.13 -4.62
N PHE A 380 -12.36 8.37 -5.76
CA PHE A 380 -12.70 9.73 -6.22
C PHE A 380 -13.93 10.33 -5.53
N GLY A 381 -14.83 9.52 -5.00
CA GLY A 381 -15.91 10.01 -4.15
C GLY A 381 -15.36 10.54 -2.84
N ILE A 382 -14.57 9.73 -2.12
CA ILE A 382 -13.93 10.14 -0.87
C ILE A 382 -13.03 11.36 -1.08
N GLU A 383 -12.23 11.41 -2.16
CA GLU A 383 -11.37 12.57 -2.49
C GLU A 383 -12.17 13.87 -2.64
N ARG A 384 -13.27 13.82 -3.39
CA ARG A 384 -14.14 14.97 -3.65
C ARG A 384 -14.76 15.48 -2.37
N HIS A 385 -15.40 14.60 -1.61
CA HIS A 385 -16.03 14.92 -0.33
C HIS A 385 -15.00 15.31 0.76
N ALA A 386 -13.72 14.94 0.62
CA ALA A 386 -12.64 15.38 1.50
C ALA A 386 -12.12 16.79 1.18
N ARG A 387 -12.55 17.43 0.09
CA ARG A 387 -12.13 18.80 -0.29
C ARG A 387 -13.10 19.89 0.17
N ASP A 388 -14.36 19.53 0.35
CA ASP A 388 -15.42 20.39 0.88
C ASP A 388 -15.23 20.63 2.40
#